data_AF-A0A499U9Z3-F1
#
_entry.id   AF-A0A499U9Z3-F1
#
_cell.length_a   1.000
_cell.length_b   1.000
_cell.length_c   1.000
_cell.angle_alpha   90.00
_cell.angle_beta   90.00
_cell.angle_gamma   90.00
#
_symmetry.space_group_name_H-M   'P 1'
#
loop_
_entity.id
_entity.type
_entity.pdbx_description
1 polymer ?
#
loop_
_entity_poly.entity_id
_entity_poly.type
_entity_poly.pdbx_seq_one_letter_code
_entity_poly.pdbx_strand_id
1 'polypeptide(L)'
;MTALTTATASTTDTPLSWPWPVEPDRYDPRPELTGDEREALASLGTDLRRYPGGHDPQAPQWKTVRRLLRPLDDVRASLWCPDDGSYRRGVDDAIALILLRCAARRRTVWAWSAENWIALIGTSARQFTTNAPGWAEGTARPYLSAYAYLLSGFTEFDQLGSFRRLPLAWRVFGKRPVDEAQQQVAQVLRGWGYQVEAGIDPRISPVLCQTLLLNRSPMLEDLTTEAFDRIRQHPGLPDRYIGPLY
;
A
#
# COMPACT_ATOMS: atom_id res chain seq x y z
N MET A 1 -60.26 -19.24 -9.97
CA MET A 1 -58.92 -19.80 -9.71
C MET A 1 -57.93 -19.02 -10.56
N THR A 2 -57.34 -17.98 -9.98
CA THR A 2 -56.41 -17.08 -10.69
C THR A 2 -55.03 -17.33 -10.08
N ALA A 3 -54.15 -17.98 -10.83
CA ALA A 3 -52.79 -18.26 -10.40
C ALA A 3 -51.96 -16.98 -10.54
N LEU A 4 -51.43 -16.48 -9.42
CA LEU A 4 -50.43 -15.42 -9.38
C LEU A 4 -49.06 -16.03 -9.68
N THR A 5 -48.49 -15.64 -10.81
CA THR A 5 -47.12 -15.95 -11.19
C THR A 5 -46.18 -15.11 -10.32
N THR A 6 -45.53 -15.74 -9.34
CA THR A 6 -44.48 -15.12 -8.53
C THR A 6 -43.22 -15.00 -9.39
N ALA A 7 -42.90 -13.78 -9.83
CA ALA A 7 -41.61 -13.47 -10.40
C ALA A 7 -40.56 -13.51 -9.28
N THR A 8 -39.75 -14.56 -9.25
CA THR A 8 -38.51 -14.59 -8.46
C THR A 8 -37.55 -13.59 -9.08
N ALA A 9 -37.44 -12.42 -8.45
CA ALA A 9 -36.32 -11.52 -8.65
C ALA A 9 -35.06 -12.22 -8.14
N SER A 10 -34.25 -12.74 -9.06
CA SER A 10 -32.88 -13.14 -8.76
C SER A 10 -32.07 -11.89 -8.47
N THR A 11 -31.97 -11.50 -7.20
CA THR A 11 -30.95 -10.55 -6.75
C THR A 11 -29.61 -11.28 -6.87
N THR A 12 -28.86 -11.00 -7.93
CA THR A 12 -27.46 -11.38 -8.04
C THR A 12 -26.69 -10.58 -6.99
N ASP A 13 -26.56 -11.16 -5.80
CA ASP A 13 -25.74 -10.64 -4.71
C ASP A 13 -24.28 -10.72 -5.17
N THR A 14 -23.82 -9.65 -5.80
CA THR A 14 -22.42 -9.50 -6.18
C THR A 14 -21.71 -9.14 -4.89
N PRO A 15 -20.78 -9.96 -4.38
CA PRO A 15 -20.13 -9.64 -3.12
C PRO A 15 -19.51 -8.25 -3.23
N LEU A 16 -19.82 -7.39 -2.25
CA LEU A 16 -19.30 -6.03 -2.11
C LEU A 16 -17.81 -6.05 -1.73
N SER A 17 -17.00 -6.79 -2.49
CA SER A 17 -15.57 -6.88 -2.26
C SER A 17 -14.92 -5.57 -2.70
N TRP A 18 -14.08 -5.02 -1.82
CA TRP A 18 -13.27 -3.85 -2.16
C TRP A 18 -12.45 -4.08 -3.44
N PRO A 19 -12.59 -3.24 -4.49
CA PRO A 19 -11.86 -3.43 -5.73
C PRO A 19 -10.38 -3.13 -5.50
N TRP A 20 -9.52 -4.11 -5.75
CA TRP A 20 -8.09 -3.93 -5.61
C TRP A 20 -7.57 -2.96 -6.69
N PRO A 21 -6.81 -1.91 -6.32
CA PRO A 21 -6.53 -0.78 -7.22
C PRO A 21 -5.54 -1.09 -8.34
N VAL A 22 -4.80 -2.19 -8.24
CA VAL A 22 -3.76 -2.58 -9.22
C VAL A 22 -4.05 -3.97 -9.73
N GLU A 23 -4.42 -4.11 -11.00
CA GLU A 23 -4.58 -5.43 -11.63
C GLU A 23 -3.27 -5.84 -12.30
N PRO A 24 -2.49 -6.80 -11.75
CA PRO A 24 -1.17 -7.17 -12.30
C PRO A 24 -1.24 -7.61 -13.76
N ASP A 25 -2.34 -8.24 -14.17
CA ASP A 25 -2.59 -8.74 -15.51
C ASP A 25 -2.67 -7.64 -16.58
N ARG A 26 -2.87 -6.37 -16.18
CA ARG A 26 -2.89 -5.21 -17.10
C ARG A 26 -1.50 -4.69 -17.46
N TYR A 27 -0.47 -5.18 -16.78
CA TYR A 27 0.91 -4.74 -16.96
C TYR A 27 1.75 -5.81 -17.63
N ASP A 28 2.94 -5.40 -18.06
CA ASP A 28 3.96 -6.33 -18.53
C ASP A 28 4.79 -6.80 -17.32
N PRO A 29 4.62 -8.06 -16.86
CA PRO A 29 5.28 -8.57 -15.66
C PRO A 29 6.73 -9.01 -15.93
N ARG A 30 7.28 -8.78 -17.14
CA ARG A 30 8.62 -9.24 -17.50
C ARG A 30 9.64 -8.81 -16.42
N PRO A 31 10.37 -9.77 -15.83
CA PRO A 31 11.23 -9.51 -14.67
C PRO A 31 12.51 -8.75 -15.05
N GLU A 32 12.86 -8.70 -16.33
CA GLU A 32 14.12 -8.17 -16.83
C GLU A 32 13.93 -6.80 -17.46
N LEU A 33 14.93 -5.94 -17.30
CA LEU A 33 15.03 -4.68 -18.04
C LEU A 33 15.65 -4.93 -19.42
N THR A 34 15.09 -4.31 -20.45
CA THR A 34 15.69 -4.30 -21.79
C THR A 34 16.98 -3.47 -21.80
N GLY A 35 17.77 -3.57 -22.88
CA GLY A 35 18.95 -2.71 -23.06
C GLY A 35 18.59 -1.23 -23.02
N ASP A 36 17.62 -0.87 -23.86
CA ASP A 36 17.13 0.50 -24.03
C ASP A 36 16.57 1.09 -22.73
N GLU A 37 15.90 0.28 -21.90
CA GLU A 37 15.38 0.75 -20.61
C GLU A 37 16.49 1.03 -19.60
N ARG A 38 17.53 0.20 -19.59
CA ARG A 38 18.69 0.44 -18.71
C ARG A 38 19.39 1.73 -19.10
N GLU A 39 19.57 1.95 -20.39
CA GLU A 39 20.15 3.18 -20.91
C GLU A 39 19.26 4.39 -20.61
N ALA A 40 17.96 4.28 -20.85
CA ALA A 40 17.00 5.33 -20.55
C ALA A 40 16.97 5.70 -19.05
N LEU A 41 16.98 4.71 -18.14
CA LEU A 41 17.06 4.97 -16.69
C LEU A 41 18.38 5.64 -16.29
N ALA A 42 19.50 5.24 -16.91
CA ALA A 42 20.80 5.86 -16.65
C ALA A 42 20.85 7.31 -17.16
N SER A 43 20.29 7.58 -18.35
CA SER A 43 20.21 8.92 -18.92
C SER A 43 19.29 9.86 -18.13
N LEU A 44 18.16 9.35 -17.61
CA LEU A 44 17.25 10.15 -16.80
C LEU A 44 17.90 10.60 -15.48
N GLY A 45 18.70 9.76 -14.82
CA GLY A 45 19.49 10.16 -13.65
C GLY A 45 18.64 10.87 -12.57
N THR A 46 18.91 12.16 -12.33
CA THR A 46 18.18 12.98 -11.36
C THR A 46 16.75 13.32 -11.78
N ASP A 47 16.43 13.28 -13.08
CA ASP A 47 15.09 13.56 -13.62
C ASP A 47 14.07 12.52 -13.17
N LEU A 48 14.52 11.35 -12.70
CA LEU A 48 13.66 10.33 -12.09
C LEU A 48 12.80 10.89 -10.95
N ARG A 49 13.25 11.96 -10.29
CA ARG A 49 12.53 12.63 -9.20
C ARG A 49 11.32 13.44 -9.66
N ARG A 50 11.22 13.75 -10.95
CA ARG A 50 10.06 14.47 -11.53
C ARG A 50 9.70 15.78 -10.78
N TYR A 51 10.72 16.50 -10.28
CA TYR A 51 10.51 17.74 -9.54
C TYR A 51 10.24 18.94 -10.46
N PRO A 52 9.24 19.78 -10.15
CA PRO A 52 8.95 20.98 -10.95
C PRO A 52 10.21 21.82 -11.18
N GLY A 53 10.57 22.03 -12.46
CA GLY A 53 11.73 22.84 -12.86
C GLY A 53 13.06 22.09 -12.98
N GLY A 54 13.09 20.78 -12.72
CA GLY A 54 14.32 19.98 -12.76
C GLY A 54 14.25 18.69 -13.58
N HIS A 55 13.17 18.44 -14.32
CA HIS A 55 13.06 17.30 -15.23
C HIS A 55 12.47 17.73 -16.57
N ASP A 56 12.89 17.07 -17.65
CA ASP A 56 12.24 17.21 -18.96
C ASP A 56 11.13 16.15 -19.11
N PRO A 57 9.83 16.53 -19.07
CA PRO A 57 8.72 15.59 -19.26
C PRO A 57 8.63 15.06 -20.69
N GLN A 58 9.25 15.71 -21.68
CA GLN A 58 9.20 15.31 -23.09
C GLN A 58 10.39 14.44 -23.51
N ALA A 59 11.31 14.17 -22.58
CA ALA A 59 12.48 13.34 -22.85
C ALA A 59 12.05 11.95 -23.39
N PRO A 60 12.60 11.49 -24.54
CA PRO A 60 12.19 10.22 -25.17
C PRO A 60 12.42 9.00 -24.27
N GLN A 61 13.35 9.11 -23.31
CA GLN A 61 13.64 8.10 -22.29
C GLN A 61 12.39 7.72 -21.49
N TRP A 62 11.50 8.68 -21.20
CA TRP A 62 10.24 8.42 -20.50
C TRP A 62 9.30 7.49 -21.27
N LYS A 63 9.30 7.58 -22.61
CA LYS A 63 8.55 6.66 -23.46
C LYS A 63 9.12 5.24 -23.39
N THR A 64 10.44 5.13 -23.34
CA THR A 64 11.17 3.85 -23.26
C THR A 64 10.88 3.13 -21.95
N VAL A 65 10.87 3.84 -20.83
CA VAL A 65 10.60 3.25 -19.50
C VAL A 65 9.11 3.23 -19.12
N ARG A 66 8.22 3.57 -20.06
CA ARG A 66 6.77 3.73 -19.78
C ARG A 66 6.14 2.49 -19.16
N ARG A 67 6.58 1.29 -19.55
CA ARG A 67 6.03 0.05 -18.97
C ARG A 67 6.38 -0.12 -17.48
N LEU A 68 7.50 0.45 -17.03
CA LEU A 68 7.92 0.43 -15.62
C LEU A 68 7.16 1.50 -14.82
N LEU A 69 6.88 2.63 -15.46
CA LEU A 69 6.20 3.76 -14.84
C LEU A 69 4.70 3.56 -14.67
N ARG A 70 4.04 2.97 -15.67
CA ARG A 70 2.58 2.79 -15.66
C ARG A 70 2.05 2.16 -14.35
N PRO A 71 2.56 1.02 -13.86
CA PRO A 71 2.08 0.46 -12.59
C PRO A 71 2.37 1.38 -11.38
N LEU A 72 3.45 2.15 -11.41
CA LEU A 72 3.77 3.10 -10.34
C LEU A 72 2.84 4.31 -10.35
N ASP A 73 2.54 4.85 -11.54
CA ASP A 73 1.64 5.98 -11.73
C ASP A 73 0.18 5.60 -11.41
N ASP A 74 -0.24 4.37 -11.74
CA ASP A 74 -1.56 3.84 -11.38
C ASP A 74 -1.69 3.65 -9.86
N VAL A 75 -0.66 3.11 -9.20
CA VAL A 75 -0.60 3.07 -7.73
C VAL A 75 -0.70 4.48 -7.16
N ARG A 76 0.14 5.41 -7.62
CA ARG A 76 0.10 6.82 -7.17
C ARG A 76 -1.30 7.41 -7.25
N ALA A 77 -2.02 7.16 -8.35
CA ALA A 77 -3.38 7.66 -8.55
C ALA A 77 -4.40 7.04 -7.58
N SER A 78 -4.16 5.82 -7.13
CA SER A 78 -5.00 5.13 -6.14
C SER A 78 -4.72 5.53 -4.70
N LEU A 79 -3.51 6.02 -4.40
CA LEU A 79 -3.12 6.32 -3.02
C LEU A 79 -3.84 7.56 -2.51
N TRP A 80 -4.46 7.44 -1.34
CA TRP A 80 -4.90 8.61 -0.61
C TRP A 80 -3.70 9.37 -0.05
N CYS A 81 -3.57 10.62 -0.47
CA CYS A 81 -2.55 11.54 0.00
C CYS A 81 -3.24 12.81 0.53
N PRO A 82 -2.82 13.35 1.68
CA PRO A 82 -3.26 14.67 2.08
C PRO A 82 -2.76 15.73 1.07
N ASP A 83 -3.53 16.80 0.88
CA ASP A 83 -3.20 17.91 -0.02
C ASP A 83 -2.10 18.82 0.56
N ASP A 84 -0.89 18.30 0.69
CA ASP A 84 0.31 19.07 1.02
C ASP A 84 1.45 18.72 0.05
N GLY A 85 2.21 19.75 -0.35
CA GLY A 85 3.31 19.63 -1.30
C GLY A 85 4.45 18.73 -0.82
N SER A 86 4.59 18.54 0.50
CA SER A 86 5.55 17.58 1.06
C SER A 86 5.20 16.12 0.69
N TYR A 87 3.92 15.80 0.58
CA TYR A 87 3.45 14.46 0.22
C TYR A 87 3.69 14.14 -1.25
N ARG A 88 3.44 15.12 -2.14
CA ARG A 88 3.73 14.94 -3.58
C ARG A 88 5.21 14.62 -3.81
N ARG A 89 6.09 15.36 -3.14
CA ARG A 89 7.54 15.10 -3.15
C ARG A 89 7.88 13.71 -2.63
N GLY A 90 7.32 13.29 -1.50
CA GLY A 90 7.55 11.96 -0.94
C GLY A 90 7.12 10.82 -1.88
N VAL A 91 6.02 10.99 -2.62
CA VAL A 91 5.57 10.00 -3.62
C VAL A 91 6.52 9.97 -4.82
N ASP A 92 6.92 11.13 -5.33
CA ASP A 92 7.82 11.23 -6.49
C ASP A 92 9.22 10.69 -6.14
N ASP A 93 9.74 11.00 -4.94
CA ASP A 93 10.98 10.42 -4.41
C ASP A 93 10.86 8.89 -4.26
N ALA A 94 9.72 8.36 -3.81
CA ALA A 94 9.50 6.91 -3.72
C ALA A 94 9.53 6.23 -5.10
N ILE A 95 8.89 6.82 -6.11
CA ILE A 95 8.95 6.33 -7.50
C ILE A 95 10.40 6.34 -8.00
N ALA A 96 11.12 7.46 -7.78
CA ALA A 96 12.51 7.59 -8.20
C ALA A 96 13.41 6.53 -7.55
N LEU A 97 13.23 6.26 -6.25
CA LEU A 97 13.96 5.23 -5.52
C LEU A 97 13.67 3.82 -6.06
N ILE A 98 12.41 3.53 -6.41
CA ILE A 98 12.04 2.25 -7.03
C ILE A 98 12.74 2.09 -8.38
N LEU A 99 12.69 3.11 -9.24
CA LEU A 99 13.31 3.08 -10.56
C LEU A 99 14.85 2.97 -10.49
N LEU A 100 15.47 3.69 -9.55
CA LEU A 100 16.91 3.60 -9.30
C LEU A 100 17.30 2.18 -8.85
N ARG A 101 16.48 1.55 -8.00
CA ARG A 101 16.68 0.17 -7.57
C ARG A 101 16.48 -0.82 -8.72
N CYS A 102 15.50 -0.59 -9.60
CA CYS A 102 15.32 -1.38 -10.82
C CYS A 102 16.58 -1.31 -11.71
N ALA A 103 17.11 -0.11 -11.93
CA ALA A 103 18.33 0.09 -12.71
C ALA A 103 19.53 -0.65 -12.08
N ALA A 104 19.73 -0.50 -10.76
CA ALA A 104 20.83 -1.13 -10.03
C ALA A 104 20.78 -2.67 -10.06
N ARG A 105 19.58 -3.26 -10.01
CA ARG A 105 19.40 -4.72 -9.99
C ARG A 105 19.17 -5.33 -11.38
N ARG A 106 18.98 -4.50 -12.41
CA ARG A 106 18.59 -4.91 -13.77
C ARG A 106 17.30 -5.74 -13.81
N ARG A 107 16.43 -5.51 -12.84
CA ARG A 107 15.19 -6.26 -12.63
C ARG A 107 14.04 -5.30 -12.39
N THR A 108 12.85 -5.65 -12.88
CA THR A 108 11.63 -4.88 -12.63
C THR A 108 11.08 -5.17 -11.23
N VAL A 109 10.13 -4.35 -10.79
CA VAL A 109 9.47 -4.48 -9.48
C VAL A 109 8.77 -5.84 -9.30
N TRP A 110 8.32 -6.46 -10.40
CA TRP A 110 7.64 -7.76 -10.41
C TRP A 110 8.54 -8.92 -10.00
N ALA A 111 9.87 -8.76 -10.11
CA ALA A 111 10.84 -9.78 -9.74
C ALA A 111 11.36 -9.62 -8.29
N TRP A 112 10.84 -8.66 -7.52
CA TRP A 112 11.40 -8.35 -6.21
C TRP A 112 10.85 -9.28 -5.14
N SER A 113 11.74 -9.88 -4.37
CA SER A 113 11.41 -10.54 -3.11
C SER A 113 11.08 -9.52 -2.02
N ALA A 114 10.49 -10.00 -0.92
CA ALA A 114 10.25 -9.17 0.25
C ALA A 114 11.55 -8.60 0.85
N GLU A 115 12.65 -9.37 0.83
CA GLU A 115 13.99 -8.89 1.24
C GLU A 115 14.43 -7.66 0.42
N ASN A 116 14.12 -7.63 -0.87
CA ASN A 116 14.46 -6.48 -1.72
C ASN A 116 13.70 -5.23 -1.31
N TRP A 117 12.42 -5.38 -0.96
CA TRP A 117 11.60 -4.30 -0.43
C TRP A 117 12.09 -3.83 0.94
N ILE A 118 12.39 -4.76 1.85
CA ILE A 118 12.92 -4.43 3.19
C ILE A 118 14.24 -3.67 3.07
N ALA A 119 15.14 -4.10 2.18
CA ALA A 119 16.40 -3.42 1.94
C ALA A 119 16.23 -2.01 1.34
N LEU A 120 15.15 -1.75 0.60
CA LEU A 120 14.84 -0.43 0.06
C LEU A 120 14.14 0.48 1.10
N ILE A 121 13.17 -0.06 1.85
CA ILE A 121 12.36 0.67 2.83
C ILE A 121 13.15 0.93 4.13
N GLY A 122 14.05 0.03 4.49
CA GLY A 122 14.77 0.01 5.76
C GLY A 122 13.88 -0.42 6.94
N THR A 123 14.50 -1.04 7.94
CA THR A 123 13.87 -1.49 9.20
C THR A 123 13.58 -0.34 10.17
N SER A 124 14.08 0.86 9.89
CA SER A 124 13.77 2.08 10.65
C SER A 124 13.89 3.32 9.78
N ALA A 125 13.27 4.43 10.20
CA ALA A 125 13.44 5.73 9.55
C ALA A 125 14.92 6.16 9.50
N ARG A 126 15.68 5.90 10.57
CA ARG A 126 17.12 6.17 10.63
C ARG A 126 17.88 5.37 9.59
N GLN A 127 17.65 4.05 9.51
CA GLN A 127 18.33 3.21 8.53
C GLN A 127 17.97 3.61 7.10
N PHE A 128 16.71 3.96 6.85
CA PHE A 128 16.27 4.48 5.56
C PHE A 128 17.05 5.73 5.16
N THR A 129 17.10 6.75 6.03
CA THR A 129 17.84 7.99 5.74
C THR A 129 19.34 7.77 5.54
N THR A 130 19.94 6.78 6.23
CA THR A 130 21.35 6.43 6.02
C THR A 130 21.61 5.74 4.67
N ASN A 131 20.69 4.90 4.22
CA ASN A 131 20.86 4.10 3.01
C ASN A 131 20.34 4.80 1.74
N ALA A 132 19.38 5.71 1.90
CA ALA A 132 18.81 6.46 0.80
C ALA A 132 19.82 7.50 0.29
N PRO A 133 19.79 7.83 -1.01
CA PRO A 133 20.49 8.99 -1.53
C PRO A 133 20.15 10.24 -0.71
N GLY A 134 21.12 11.14 -0.49
CA GLY A 134 20.94 12.31 0.39
C GLY A 134 19.85 13.29 -0.04
N TRP A 135 19.30 13.14 -1.24
CA TRP A 135 18.15 13.92 -1.72
C TRP A 135 16.80 13.34 -1.31
N ALA A 136 16.74 12.07 -0.90
CA ALA A 136 15.49 11.38 -0.59
C ALA A 136 15.11 11.63 0.87
N GLU A 137 13.97 12.27 1.06
CA GLU A 137 13.49 12.59 2.41
C GLU A 137 12.83 11.38 3.07
N GLY A 138 12.80 11.37 4.41
CA GLY A 138 12.12 10.32 5.19
C GLY A 138 10.61 10.19 4.89
N THR A 139 10.02 11.18 4.21
CA THR A 139 8.63 11.18 3.74
C THR A 139 8.36 10.15 2.65
N ALA A 140 9.38 9.68 1.92
CA ALA A 140 9.24 8.63 0.89
C ALA A 140 9.00 7.22 1.47
N ARG A 141 9.51 6.95 2.68
CA ARG A 141 9.48 5.59 3.28
C ARG A 141 8.05 5.01 3.44
N PRO A 142 7.05 5.75 3.94
CA PRO A 142 5.67 5.25 4.00
C PRO A 142 5.09 4.93 2.61
N TYR A 143 5.47 5.67 1.58
CA TYR A 143 5.01 5.43 0.21
C TYR A 143 5.63 4.17 -0.38
N LEU A 144 6.94 3.96 -0.16
CA LEU A 144 7.60 2.71 -0.56
C LEU A 144 6.91 1.48 0.04
N SER A 145 6.43 1.59 1.29
CA SER A 145 5.66 0.51 1.94
C SER A 145 4.32 0.26 1.25
N ALA A 146 3.63 1.34 0.82
CA ALA A 146 2.38 1.24 0.06
C ALA A 146 2.59 0.62 -1.33
N TYR A 147 3.66 1.00 -2.04
CA TYR A 147 4.05 0.37 -3.31
C TYR A 147 4.37 -1.11 -3.14
N ALA A 148 5.14 -1.48 -2.12
CA ALA A 148 5.46 -2.88 -1.85
C ALA A 148 4.19 -3.71 -1.63
N TYR A 149 3.27 -3.20 -0.81
CA TYR A 149 2.01 -3.86 -0.51
C TYR A 149 1.12 -4.02 -1.75
N LEU A 150 0.95 -2.97 -2.56
CA LEU A 150 0.05 -2.99 -3.72
C LEU A 150 0.61 -3.76 -4.93
N LEU A 151 1.92 -3.70 -5.18
CA LEU A 151 2.53 -4.29 -6.37
C LEU A 151 3.01 -5.73 -6.18
N SER A 152 3.44 -6.09 -4.97
CA SER A 152 4.04 -7.41 -4.68
C SER A 152 3.31 -8.21 -3.62
N GLY A 153 2.27 -7.62 -3.00
CA GLY A 153 1.53 -8.26 -1.91
C GLY A 153 2.32 -8.33 -0.60
N PHE A 154 3.36 -7.52 -0.44
CA PHE A 154 4.23 -7.48 0.74
C PHE A 154 3.45 -7.27 2.04
N THR A 155 3.60 -8.18 3.01
CA THR A 155 2.89 -8.15 4.31
C THR A 155 3.80 -8.33 5.53
N GLU A 156 5.12 -8.38 5.33
CA GLU A 156 6.17 -8.55 6.37
C GLU A 156 6.44 -7.22 7.12
N PHE A 157 5.37 -6.57 7.58
CA PHE A 157 5.45 -5.27 8.26
C PHE A 157 6.20 -5.31 9.59
N ASP A 158 6.29 -6.49 10.22
CA ASP A 158 7.08 -6.76 11.41
C ASP A 158 8.58 -6.57 11.17
N GLN A 159 9.07 -6.83 9.94
CA GLN A 159 10.46 -6.61 9.56
C GLN A 159 10.79 -5.14 9.30
N LEU A 160 9.77 -4.26 9.18
CA LEU A 160 9.95 -2.81 9.01
C LEU A 160 10.09 -2.05 10.34
N GLY A 161 10.26 -2.77 11.45
CA GLY A 161 10.46 -2.22 12.79
C GLY A 161 9.24 -1.45 13.31
N SER A 162 9.46 -0.30 13.96
CA SER A 162 8.37 0.57 14.41
C SER A 162 7.65 1.19 13.21
N PHE A 163 6.62 0.51 12.71
CA PHE A 163 5.86 0.91 11.54
C PHE A 163 4.44 1.34 11.91
N ARG A 164 4.04 2.55 11.47
CA ARG A 164 2.70 3.08 11.72
C ARG A 164 1.72 2.51 10.69
N ARG A 165 0.92 1.54 11.13
CA ARG A 165 -0.07 0.82 10.29
C ARG A 165 -1.23 1.71 9.84
N LEU A 166 -1.74 2.58 10.70
CA LEU A 166 -2.85 3.48 10.36
C LEU A 166 -2.52 4.41 9.17
N PRO A 167 -1.40 5.14 9.15
CA PRO A 167 -1.00 5.91 7.97
C PRO A 167 -0.83 5.09 6.69
N LEU A 168 -0.49 3.80 6.77
CA LEU A 168 -0.43 2.92 5.59
C LEU A 168 -1.84 2.53 5.14
N ALA A 169 -2.69 2.09 6.07
CA ALA A 169 -4.08 1.74 5.78
C ALA A 169 -4.82 2.92 5.15
N TRP A 170 -4.67 4.13 5.68
CA TRP A 170 -5.21 5.35 5.07
C TRP A 170 -4.71 5.55 3.65
N ARG A 171 -3.42 5.37 3.38
CA ARG A 171 -2.87 5.54 2.03
C ARG A 171 -3.46 4.54 1.04
N VAL A 172 -3.61 3.29 1.44
CA VAL A 172 -4.01 2.21 0.53
C VAL A 172 -5.52 2.15 0.34
N PHE A 173 -6.29 2.27 1.43
CA PHE A 173 -7.74 2.11 1.41
C PHE A 173 -8.51 3.43 1.42
N GLY A 174 -7.81 4.55 1.60
CA GLY A 174 -8.42 5.84 1.84
C GLY A 174 -8.72 6.11 3.30
N LYS A 175 -8.73 7.39 3.68
CA LYS A 175 -9.01 7.81 5.06
C LYS A 175 -10.42 7.43 5.50
N ARG A 176 -11.43 7.70 4.67
CA ARG A 176 -12.84 7.52 5.02
C ARG A 176 -13.21 6.06 5.32
N PRO A 177 -12.92 5.06 4.45
CA PRO A 177 -13.28 3.67 4.74
C PRO A 177 -12.61 3.13 6.02
N VAL A 178 -11.35 3.51 6.26
CA VAL A 178 -10.63 3.10 7.46
C VAL A 178 -11.20 3.75 8.72
N ASP A 179 -11.53 5.04 8.67
CA ASP A 179 -12.13 5.75 9.81
C ASP A 179 -13.53 5.21 10.13
N GLU A 180 -14.33 4.88 9.11
CA GLU A 180 -15.64 4.24 9.27
C GLU A 180 -15.48 2.87 9.97
N ALA A 181 -14.52 2.03 9.54
CA ALA A 181 -14.23 0.76 10.19
C ALA A 181 -13.80 0.94 11.67
N GLN A 182 -12.94 1.92 11.96
CA GLN A 182 -12.51 2.23 13.34
C GLN A 182 -13.71 2.63 14.21
N GLN A 183 -14.59 3.49 13.69
CA GLN A 183 -15.78 3.95 14.41
C GLN A 183 -16.76 2.83 14.71
N GLN A 184 -17.03 1.95 13.74
CA GLN A 184 -17.92 0.80 13.92
C GLN A 184 -17.39 -0.16 15.00
N VAL A 185 -16.10 -0.50 14.95
CA VAL A 185 -15.47 -1.35 15.97
C VAL A 185 -15.50 -0.68 17.35
N ALA A 186 -15.18 0.61 17.44
CA ALA A 186 -15.24 1.35 18.70
C ALA A 186 -16.68 1.43 19.26
N GLN A 187 -17.70 1.47 18.42
CA GLN A 187 -19.11 1.45 18.84
C GLN A 187 -19.49 0.08 19.44
N VAL A 188 -19.11 -1.01 18.80
CA VAL A 188 -19.38 -2.37 19.30
C VAL A 188 -18.68 -2.61 20.64
N LEU A 189 -17.40 -2.24 20.76
CA LEU A 189 -16.64 -2.41 21.99
C LEU A 189 -17.22 -1.59 23.15
N ARG A 190 -17.67 -0.35 22.89
CA ARG A 190 -18.39 0.45 23.89
C ARG A 190 -19.71 -0.20 24.31
N GLY A 191 -20.42 -0.82 23.37
CA GLY A 191 -21.64 -1.60 23.66
C GLY A 191 -21.39 -2.80 24.58
N TRP A 192 -20.17 -3.37 24.56
CA TRP A 192 -19.74 -4.43 25.48
C TRP A 192 -19.18 -3.90 26.81
N GLY A 193 -19.13 -2.58 27.01
CA GLY A 193 -18.65 -1.94 28.24
C GLY A 193 -17.17 -1.53 28.24
N TYR A 194 -16.44 -1.75 27.15
CA TYR A 194 -15.05 -1.30 27.04
C TYR A 194 -14.95 0.23 26.92
N GLN A 195 -14.01 0.82 27.66
CA GLN A 195 -13.71 2.25 27.59
C GLN A 195 -12.80 2.54 26.40
N VAL A 196 -13.40 2.74 25.23
CA VAL A 196 -12.69 3.02 23.97
C VAL A 196 -13.03 4.43 23.50
N GLU A 197 -12.02 5.18 23.05
CA GLU A 197 -12.22 6.52 22.50
C GLU A 197 -13.04 6.46 21.20
N ALA A 198 -13.87 7.47 20.96
CA ALA A 198 -14.56 7.60 19.68
C ALA A 198 -13.54 8.01 18.61
N GLY A 199 -13.15 7.07 17.73
CA GLY A 199 -12.23 7.33 16.62
C GLY A 199 -10.95 6.52 16.70
N ILE A 200 -9.80 7.19 16.64
CA ILE A 200 -8.47 6.55 16.62
C ILE A 200 -8.05 6.23 18.07
N ASP A 201 -8.38 5.03 18.54
CA ASP A 201 -7.87 4.55 19.82
C ASP A 201 -6.48 3.89 19.63
N PRO A 202 -5.43 4.35 20.33
CA PRO A 202 -4.08 3.84 20.15
C PRO A 202 -3.90 2.35 20.47
N ARG A 203 -4.83 1.75 21.23
CA ARG A 203 -4.81 0.31 21.59
C ARG A 203 -5.39 -0.55 20.47
N ILE A 204 -6.44 -0.07 19.81
CA ILE A 204 -7.22 -0.84 18.83
C ILE A 204 -6.77 -0.54 17.41
N SER A 205 -6.47 0.72 17.10
CA SER A 205 -6.18 1.12 15.73
C SER A 205 -5.03 0.36 15.07
N PRO A 206 -3.90 0.06 15.74
CA PRO A 206 -2.84 -0.74 15.14
C PRO A 206 -3.30 -2.16 14.76
N VAL A 207 -4.10 -2.80 15.63
CA VAL A 207 -4.61 -4.17 15.40
C VAL A 207 -5.59 -4.15 14.25
N LEU A 208 -6.59 -3.25 14.29
CA LEU A 208 -7.58 -3.16 13.23
C LEU A 208 -6.93 -2.87 11.88
N CYS A 209 -6.02 -1.89 11.80
CA CYS A 209 -5.32 -1.59 10.55
C CYS A 209 -4.46 -2.76 10.06
N GLN A 210 -3.81 -3.52 10.95
CA GLN A 210 -3.09 -4.74 10.56
C GLN A 210 -4.06 -5.76 9.96
N THR A 211 -5.21 -5.99 10.61
CA THR A 211 -6.23 -6.93 10.16
C THR A 211 -6.77 -6.55 8.78
N LEU A 212 -7.12 -5.29 8.55
CA LEU A 212 -7.59 -4.80 7.24
C LEU A 212 -6.51 -4.96 6.15
N LEU A 213 -5.25 -4.65 6.46
CA LEU A 213 -4.12 -4.84 5.53
C LEU A 213 -3.88 -6.32 5.21
N LEU A 214 -3.96 -7.21 6.18
CA LEU A 214 -3.81 -8.65 5.92
C LEU A 214 -5.00 -9.22 5.16
N ASN A 215 -6.21 -8.73 5.42
CA ASN A 215 -7.42 -9.12 4.69
C ASN A 215 -7.49 -8.54 3.28
N ARG A 216 -6.69 -7.51 2.98
CA ARG A 216 -6.70 -6.79 1.70
C ARG A 216 -8.01 -6.06 1.38
N SER A 217 -8.76 -5.70 2.42
CA SER A 217 -10.00 -4.92 2.29
C SER A 217 -10.20 -4.01 3.50
N PRO A 218 -10.71 -2.78 3.32
CA PRO A 218 -11.15 -1.92 4.41
C PRO A 218 -12.55 -2.26 4.93
N MET A 219 -13.30 -3.14 4.25
CA MET A 219 -14.68 -3.49 4.62
C MET A 219 -14.66 -4.51 5.76
N LEU A 220 -15.42 -4.25 6.82
CA LEU A 220 -15.50 -5.16 7.97
C LEU A 220 -16.26 -6.44 7.61
N GLU A 221 -17.17 -6.35 6.64
CA GLU A 221 -17.96 -7.44 6.09
C GLU A 221 -17.09 -8.51 5.41
N ASP A 222 -15.92 -8.10 4.90
CA ASP A 222 -14.93 -9.01 4.30
C ASP A 222 -14.10 -9.74 5.38
N LEU A 223 -14.25 -9.41 6.67
CA LEU A 223 -13.59 -10.09 7.79
C LEU A 223 -14.42 -11.29 8.26
N THR A 224 -14.52 -12.30 7.40
CA THR A 224 -15.20 -13.56 7.73
C THR A 224 -14.43 -14.37 8.77
N THR A 225 -15.06 -15.43 9.31
CA THR A 225 -14.38 -16.38 10.22
C THR A 225 -13.12 -16.97 9.60
N GLU A 226 -13.17 -17.34 8.32
CA GLU A 226 -12.03 -17.85 7.57
C GLU A 226 -10.94 -16.79 7.38
N ALA A 227 -11.31 -15.52 7.22
CA ALA A 227 -10.35 -14.42 7.20
C ALA A 227 -9.64 -14.29 8.55
N PHE A 228 -10.37 -14.33 9.67
CA PHE A 228 -9.77 -14.29 11.00
C PHE A 228 -8.87 -15.49 11.30
N ASP A 229 -9.23 -16.69 10.85
CA ASP A 229 -8.40 -17.88 11.02
C ASP A 229 -7.08 -17.76 10.26
N ARG A 230 -7.11 -17.26 9.01
CA ARG A 230 -5.89 -16.96 8.25
C ARG A 230 -5.04 -15.89 8.92
N ILE A 231 -5.67 -14.82 9.42
CA ILE A 231 -4.97 -13.71 10.08
C ILE A 231 -4.33 -14.16 11.39
N ARG A 232 -4.98 -15.00 12.18
CA ARG A 232 -4.44 -15.54 13.45
C ARG A 232 -3.20 -16.40 13.22
N GLN A 233 -3.13 -17.11 12.11
CA GLN A 233 -1.97 -17.92 11.73
C GLN A 233 -0.85 -17.09 11.07
N HIS A 234 -1.11 -15.80 10.76
CA HIS A 234 -0.17 -14.97 10.04
C HIS A 234 0.95 -14.44 10.97
N PRO A 235 2.24 -14.62 10.62
CA PRO A 235 3.37 -14.22 11.48
C PRO A 235 3.42 -12.71 11.76
N GLY A 236 2.81 -11.90 10.90
CA GLY A 236 2.73 -10.45 11.03
C GLY A 236 1.74 -9.91 12.07
N LEU A 237 0.98 -10.76 12.78
CA LEU A 237 0.15 -10.38 13.93
C LEU A 237 0.92 -10.69 15.23
N PRO A 238 1.61 -9.72 15.85
CA PRO A 238 2.41 -10.03 17.03
C PRO A 238 1.52 -10.29 18.26
N ASP A 239 1.88 -11.29 19.07
CA ASP A 239 1.26 -11.61 20.38
C ASP A 239 1.15 -10.41 21.32
N ARG A 240 1.97 -9.37 21.09
CA ARG A 240 2.09 -8.17 21.93
C ARG A 240 0.88 -7.23 21.91
N TYR A 241 -0.10 -7.45 21.03
CA TYR A 241 -1.33 -6.64 21.02
C TYR A 241 -2.45 -7.21 21.92
N ILE A 242 -2.22 -8.36 22.56
CA ILE A 242 -3.10 -8.90 23.62
C ILE A 242 -2.76 -8.17 24.93
N GLY A 243 -2.98 -6.86 24.95
CA GLY A 243 -3.06 -6.09 26.19
C GLY A 243 -4.48 -6.17 26.72
N PRO A 244 -4.69 -6.25 28.04
CA PRO A 244 -6.03 -6.20 28.60
C PRO A 244 -6.68 -4.85 28.24
N LEU A 245 -7.83 -4.92 27.57
CA LEU A 245 -8.76 -3.81 27.43
C LEU A 245 -9.45 -3.63 28.79
N TYR A 246 -8.81 -2.90 29.70
CA TYR A 246 -9.44 -2.46 30.95
C TYR A 246 -10.29 -1.21 30.71
#